data_AF-A0A7J2LVM9-F1
#
_entry.id   AF-A0A7J2LVM9-F1
#
_cell.length_a   1.000
_cell.length_b   1.000
_cell.length_c   1.000
_cell.angle_alpha   90.00
_cell.angle_beta   90.00
_cell.angle_gamma   90.00
#
_symmetry.space_group_name_H-M   'P 1'
#
loop_
_entity.id
_entity.type
_entity.pdbx_description
1 polymer ?
#
loop_
_entity_poly.entity_id
_entity_poly.type
_entity_poly.pdbx_seq_one_letter_code
_entity_poly.pdbx_strand_id
1 'polypeptide(L)'
;MNWLESNNRRREIENLLMAINYYITMKKTEVSWSDMIAAIDYMKKYILDFVDALTLQTMKKNNINEIYTNDKDFDCVKWVRRVWK
;
A
#
# COMPACT_ATOMS: atom_id res chain seq x y z
N MET A 1 -8.62 -11.87 -5.55
CA MET A 1 -9.87 -11.21 -5.99
C MET A 1 -9.94 -9.86 -5.26
N ASN A 2 -10.11 -8.74 -5.95
CA ASN A 2 -10.23 -7.42 -5.28
C ASN A 2 -11.56 -7.37 -4.49
N TRP A 3 -11.58 -6.67 -3.35
CA TRP A 3 -12.74 -6.56 -2.45
C TRP A 3 -14.05 -6.22 -3.20
N LEU A 4 -13.99 -5.33 -4.19
CA LEU A 4 -15.16 -4.94 -4.99
C LEU A 4 -15.76 -6.13 -5.75
N GLU A 5 -14.93 -7.01 -6.30
CA GLU A 5 -15.40 -8.19 -7.02
C GLU A 5 -15.94 -9.25 -6.07
N SER A 6 -15.28 -9.45 -4.92
CA SER A 6 -15.75 -10.37 -3.87
C SER A 6 -17.09 -9.96 -3.24
N ASN A 7 -17.51 -8.69 -3.43
CA ASN A 7 -18.76 -8.14 -2.91
C ASN A 7 -19.78 -7.80 -4.02
N ASN A 8 -19.63 -8.32 -5.25
CA ASN A 8 -20.53 -8.05 -6.39
C ASN A 8 -20.67 -6.56 -6.79
N ARG A 9 -19.72 -5.69 -6.41
CA ARG A 9 -19.74 -4.23 -6.67
C ARG A 9 -19.03 -3.85 -7.97
N ARG A 10 -19.09 -4.71 -8.99
CA ARG A 10 -18.35 -4.56 -10.25
C ARG A 10 -18.69 -3.27 -11.01
N ARG A 11 -19.95 -2.81 -10.88
CA ARG A 11 -20.45 -1.57 -11.51
C ARG A 11 -19.82 -0.30 -10.93
N GLU A 12 -19.12 -0.40 -9.80
CA GLU A 12 -18.55 0.76 -9.10
C GLU A 12 -17.07 0.96 -9.39
N ILE A 13 -16.45 0.03 -10.12
CA ILE A 13 -15.04 0.11 -10.51
C ILE A 13 -14.76 1.39 -11.31
N GLU A 14 -15.65 1.73 -12.25
CA GLU A 14 -15.52 2.93 -13.07
C GLU A 14 -15.52 4.20 -12.21
N ASN A 15 -16.49 4.33 -11.30
CA ASN A 15 -16.59 5.48 -10.40
C ASN A 15 -15.36 5.59 -9.49
N LEU A 16 -14.85 4.47 -8.98
CA LEU A 16 -13.62 4.46 -8.17
C LEU A 16 -12.41 4.96 -8.97
N LEU A 17 -12.22 4.45 -10.20
CA LEU A 17 -11.12 4.84 -11.05
C LEU A 17 -11.20 6.32 -11.43
N MET A 18 -12.40 6.82 -11.74
CA MET A 18 -12.62 8.25 -11.97
C MET A 18 -12.25 9.08 -10.74
N ALA A 19 -12.75 8.71 -9.56
CA ALA A 19 -12.45 9.44 -8.32
C ALA A 19 -10.93 9.51 -8.05
N ILE A 20 -10.22 8.39 -8.16
CA ILE A 20 -8.75 8.33 -8.00
C ILE A 20 -8.02 9.20 -9.03
N ASN A 21 -8.55 9.31 -10.26
CA ASN A 21 -7.97 10.12 -11.33
C ASN A 21 -8.23 11.63 -11.15
N TYR A 22 -9.33 12.02 -10.51
CA TYR A 22 -9.62 13.44 -10.22
C TYR A 22 -8.70 14.05 -9.16
N TYR A 23 -8.05 13.24 -8.31
CA TYR A 23 -7.03 13.73 -7.37
C TYR A 23 -5.71 13.98 -8.11
N ILE A 24 -5.61 15.13 -8.80
CA ILE A 24 -4.47 15.51 -9.64
C ILE A 24 -3.15 15.65 -8.86
N THR A 25 -3.22 15.91 -7.55
CA THR A 25 -2.05 16.03 -6.68
C THR A 25 -1.55 14.67 -6.18
N MET A 26 -2.32 13.59 -6.38
CA MET A 26 -1.96 12.25 -5.94
C MET A 26 -1.04 11.58 -6.96
N LYS A 27 0.22 11.35 -6.56
CA LYS A 27 1.16 10.57 -7.34
C LYS A 27 0.83 9.07 -7.24
N LYS A 28 0.49 8.46 -8.37
CA LYS A 28 0.33 7.01 -8.51
C LYS A 28 1.71 6.41 -8.79
N THR A 29 2.15 5.47 -7.95
CA THR A 29 3.47 4.84 -8.09
C THR A 29 3.32 3.43 -8.62
N GLU A 30 4.17 3.07 -9.57
CA GLU A 30 4.30 1.70 -10.05
C GLU A 30 5.23 0.90 -9.15
N VAL A 31 5.00 -0.41 -9.11
CA VAL A 31 5.85 -1.38 -8.43
C VAL A 31 6.63 -2.16 -9.48
N SER A 32 7.96 -2.15 -9.40
CA SER A 32 8.80 -2.96 -10.28
C SER A 32 9.03 -4.37 -9.71
N TRP A 33 9.50 -5.28 -10.57
CA TRP A 33 9.93 -6.62 -10.13
C TRP A 33 11.02 -6.57 -9.04
N SER A 34 11.95 -5.63 -9.14
CA SER A 34 12.98 -5.43 -8.12
C SER A 34 12.39 -4.97 -6.77
N ASP A 35 11.30 -4.20 -6.79
CA ASP A 35 10.61 -3.82 -5.56
C ASP A 35 9.95 -5.04 -4.90
N MET A 36 9.37 -5.93 -5.70
CA MET A 36 8.80 -7.20 -5.21
C MET A 36 9.87 -8.10 -4.57
N ILE A 37 11.06 -8.20 -5.16
CA ILE A 37 12.17 -8.97 -4.56
C ILE A 37 12.62 -8.33 -3.25
N ALA A 38 12.82 -7.00 -3.23
CA ALA A 38 13.26 -6.29 -2.04
C ALA A 38 12.24 -6.35 -0.89
N ALA A 39 10.95 -6.49 -1.19
CA ALA A 39 9.90 -6.67 -0.18
C ALA A 39 10.08 -7.95 0.65
N ILE A 40 10.70 -9.00 0.11
CA ILE A 40 10.93 -10.27 0.82
C ILE A 40 11.76 -10.05 2.10
N ASP A 41 12.71 -9.12 2.07
CA ASP A 41 13.52 -8.79 3.25
C ASP A 41 12.68 -8.13 4.35
N TYR A 42 11.71 -7.30 3.98
CA TYR A 42 10.78 -6.69 4.93
C TYR A 42 9.82 -7.70 5.54
N MET A 43 9.32 -8.67 4.77
CA MET A 43 8.48 -9.76 5.30
C MET A 43 9.20 -10.47 6.44
N LYS A 44 10.47 -10.85 6.22
CA LYS A 44 11.28 -11.55 7.22
C LYS A 44 11.60 -10.67 8.43
N LYS A 45 11.94 -9.40 8.18
CA LYS A 45 12.39 -8.48 9.22
C LYS A 45 11.27 -8.05 10.17
N TYR A 46 10.06 -7.85 9.64
CA TYR A 46 8.93 -7.30 10.40
C TYR A 46 7.77 -8.28 10.58
N ILE A 47 7.89 -9.53 10.07
CA ILE A 47 6.84 -10.57 10.13
C ILE A 47 5.55 -10.04 9.49
N LEU A 48 5.70 -9.40 8.32
CA LEU A 48 4.60 -8.84 7.55
C LEU A 48 4.19 -9.77 6.42
N ASP A 49 2.96 -9.64 5.96
CA ASP A 49 2.55 -10.25 4.70
C ASP A 49 3.27 -9.58 3.50
N PHE A 50 3.15 -10.19 2.33
CA PHE A 50 3.86 -9.70 1.15
C PHE A 50 3.38 -8.30 0.71
N VAL A 51 2.09 -8.00 0.83
CA VAL A 51 1.52 -6.73 0.38
C VAL A 51 1.94 -5.60 1.32
N ASP A 52 1.98 -5.85 2.62
CA ASP A 52 2.46 -4.89 3.61
C ASP A 52 3.96 -4.64 3.49
N ALA A 53 4.73 -5.70 3.28
CA ALA A 53 6.17 -5.59 3.02
C ALA A 53 6.47 -4.83 1.71
N LEU A 54 5.66 -5.04 0.68
CA LEU A 54 5.76 -4.30 -0.59
C LEU A 54 5.38 -2.83 -0.42
N THR A 55 4.41 -2.55 0.45
CA THR A 55 4.04 -1.18 0.84
C THR A 55 5.23 -0.48 1.51
N LEU A 56 5.91 -1.15 2.46
CA LEU A 56 7.13 -0.61 3.09
C LEU A 56 8.25 -0.32 2.09
N GLN A 57 8.49 -1.24 1.14
CA GLN A 57 9.50 -1.04 0.10
C GLN A 57 9.16 0.17 -0.78
N THR A 58 7.88 0.30 -1.15
CA THR A 58 7.39 1.42 -1.97
C THR A 58 7.51 2.75 -1.23
N MET A 59 7.17 2.78 0.07
CA MET A 59 7.35 3.94 0.94
C MET A 59 8.83 4.33 1.05
N LYS A 60 9.71 3.36 1.31
CA LYS A 60 11.15 3.59 1.44
C LYS A 60 11.74 4.18 0.16
N LYS A 61 11.40 3.61 -1.00
CA LYS A 61 11.84 4.07 -2.33
C LYS A 61 11.40 5.51 -2.64
N ASN A 62 10.24 5.92 -2.16
CA ASN A 62 9.69 7.27 -2.38
C ASN A 62 9.97 8.24 -1.22
N ASN A 63 10.81 7.88 -0.25
CA ASN A 63 11.12 8.67 0.94
C ASN A 63 9.86 9.09 1.75
N ILE A 64 8.86 8.20 1.80
CA ILE A 64 7.64 8.40 2.59
C ILE A 64 7.82 7.69 3.93
N ASN A 65 7.52 8.37 5.03
CA ASN A 65 7.57 7.83 6.39
C ASN A 65 6.21 7.86 7.09
N GLU A 66 5.14 8.26 6.41
CA GLU A 66 3.79 8.35 6.97
C GLU A 66 2.83 7.48 6.16
N ILE A 67 1.98 6.73 6.87
CA ILE A 67 0.99 5.86 6.24
C ILE A 67 -0.41 6.09 6.84
N TYR A 68 -1.41 6.14 5.96
CA TYR A 68 -2.82 6.18 6.32
C TYR A 68 -3.39 4.78 6.12
N THR A 69 -3.57 4.06 7.23
CA THR A 69 -4.11 2.70 7.23
C THR A 69 -4.76 2.39 8.58
N ASN A 70 -5.74 1.49 8.57
CA ASN A 70 -6.32 0.90 9.78
C ASN A 70 -5.52 -0.31 10.27
N ASP A 71 -4.54 -0.76 9.49
CA ASP A 71 -3.71 -1.91 9.81
C ASP A 71 -2.66 -1.55 10.86
N LYS A 72 -2.66 -2.30 11.98
CA LYS A 72 -1.75 -2.08 13.11
C LYS A 72 -0.43 -2.82 12.94
N ASP A 73 -0.29 -3.70 11.96
CA ASP A 73 0.93 -4.47 11.76
C ASP A 73 2.12 -3.56 11.41
N PHE A 74 1.86 -2.39 10.84
CA PHE A 74 2.85 -1.34 10.60
C PHE A 74 3.40 -0.67 11.87
N ASP A 75 2.75 -0.81 13.04
CA ASP A 75 3.20 -0.19 14.29
C ASP A 75 4.54 -0.80 14.78
N CYS A 76 4.93 -1.98 14.27
CA CYS A 76 6.25 -2.58 14.55
C CYS A 76 7.41 -1.91 13.79
N VAL A 77 7.11 -1.07 12.79
CA VAL A 77 8.10 -0.48 11.88
C VAL A 77 8.49 0.92 12.34
N LYS A 78 9.55 1.04 13.13
CA LYS A 78 9.95 2.29 13.82
C LYS A 78 10.14 3.54 12.95
N TRP A 79 10.46 3.38 11.67
CA TRP A 79 10.66 4.51 10.75
C TRP A 79 9.37 4.96 10.05
N VAL A 80 8.26 4.24 10.26
CA VAL A 80 6.93 4.55 9.74
C VAL A 80 6.06 5.11 10.86
N ARG A 81 5.33 6.17 10.55
CA ARG A 81 4.31 6.78 11.40
C ARG A 81 2.94 6.51 10.81
N ARG A 82 2.14 5.66 11.47
CA ARG A 82 0.72 5.50 11.13
C ARG A 82 -0.06 6.74 11.59
N VAL A 83 -0.74 7.40 10.65
CA VAL A 83 -1.41 8.69 10.92
C VAL A 83 -2.82 8.47 11.49
N TRP A 84 -3.52 7.47 10.99
CA TRP A 84 -4.84 7.08 11.48
C TRP A 84 -4.70 6.26 12.75
N LYS A 85 -5.51 6.52 13.79
CA LYS A 85 -5.45 5.78 15.08
C LYS A 85 -6.53 4.72 15.15
#